data_AF-G5ICY8-F1
#
_entry.id   AF-G5ICY8-F1
#
_cell.length_a   1.000
_cell.length_b   1.000
_cell.length_c   1.000
_cell.angle_alpha   90.00
_cell.angle_beta   90.00
_cell.angle_gamma   90.00
#
_symmetry.space_group_name_H-M   'P 1'
#
loop_
_entity.id
_entity.type
_entity.pdbx_description
1 polymer ?
#
loop_
_entity_poly.entity_id
_entity_poly.type
_entity_poly.pdbx_seq_one_letter_code
_entity_poly.pdbx_strand_id
1 'polypeptide(L)'
;MKKSWKRNLLLTVAGTAALTAGCGAAGADSQVVQIDMVQYKMEAVDIFEELEEKFNATHDNIRLNIDSPNDAMTILKTRFIREDAPDIIGIGGEINYSSFLDSDMLMNLDDY
;
A
#
# COMPACT_ATOMS: atom_id res chain seq x y z
N MET A 1 -21.77 -14.82 78.01
CA MET A 1 -21.83 -13.34 78.09
C MET A 1 -21.34 -12.74 76.77
N LYS A 2 -22.26 -12.04 76.08
CA LYS A 2 -22.11 -10.88 75.17
C LYS A 2 -20.95 -10.81 74.15
N LYS A 3 -21.34 -11.21 72.94
CA LYS A 3 -20.88 -10.87 71.58
C LYS A 3 -20.91 -9.34 71.33
N SER A 4 -19.88 -8.77 70.69
CA SER A 4 -20.03 -7.81 69.57
C SER A 4 -18.68 -7.34 69.01
N TRP A 5 -18.20 -8.12 68.04
CA TRP A 5 -17.26 -7.68 67.01
C TRP A 5 -17.96 -6.62 66.16
N LYS A 6 -17.50 -5.37 66.23
CA LYS A 6 -18.12 -4.28 65.47
C LYS A 6 -17.85 -4.48 63.97
N ARG A 7 -18.94 -4.62 63.22
CA ARG A 7 -19.03 -4.43 61.76
C ARG A 7 -18.65 -2.99 61.42
N ASN A 8 -17.88 -2.80 60.35
CA ASN A 8 -18.37 -2.00 59.22
C ASN A 8 -17.63 -2.36 57.94
N LEU A 9 -18.38 -3.07 57.10
CA LEU A 9 -18.23 -3.22 55.66
C LEU A 9 -18.54 -1.87 55.00
N LEU A 10 -17.63 -1.33 54.22
CA LEU A 10 -17.94 -0.37 53.15
C LEU A 10 -16.98 -0.62 51.99
N LEU A 11 -17.53 -1.21 50.93
CA LEU A 11 -16.96 -1.25 49.59
C LEU A 11 -16.70 0.19 49.12
N THR A 12 -15.51 0.47 48.59
CA THR A 12 -15.40 1.38 47.45
C THR A 12 -14.22 0.96 46.57
N VAL A 13 -14.59 0.42 45.41
CA VAL A 13 -13.73 0.20 44.25
C VAL A 13 -13.34 1.57 43.70
N ALA A 14 -12.05 1.83 43.50
CA ALA A 14 -11.52 2.69 42.44
C ALA A 14 -9.99 2.61 42.47
N GLY A 15 -9.44 1.58 41.82
CA GLY A 15 -8.03 1.52 41.47
C GLY A 15 -7.71 2.69 40.55
N THR A 16 -7.09 3.73 41.10
CA THR A 16 -6.54 4.83 40.29
C THR A 16 -5.14 4.42 39.88
N ALA A 17 -5.07 3.44 38.97
CA ALA A 17 -3.90 3.26 38.13
C ALA A 17 -3.89 4.43 37.14
N ALA A 18 -3.38 5.58 37.59
CA ALA A 18 -2.93 6.63 36.68
C ALA A 18 -1.63 6.13 36.03
N LEU A 19 -1.78 5.13 35.15
CA LEU A 19 -0.83 4.85 34.10
C LEU A 19 -0.84 6.10 33.22
N THR A 20 0.12 6.98 33.44
CA THR A 20 0.58 7.92 32.44
C THR A 20 1.23 7.13 31.30
N ALA A 21 0.43 6.35 30.57
CA ALA A 21 0.69 5.94 29.20
C ALA A 21 0.14 7.04 28.28
N GLY A 22 0.63 8.26 28.52
CA GLY A 22 0.45 9.42 27.65
C GLY A 22 1.48 9.38 26.53
N CYS A 23 1.48 8.30 25.75
CA CYS A 23 1.95 8.32 24.37
C CYS A 23 0.84 7.73 23.49
N GLY A 24 -0.39 8.20 23.74
CA GLY A 24 -1.50 8.11 22.82
C GLY A 24 -1.39 9.25 21.81
N ALA A 25 -0.31 9.27 21.05
CA ALA A 25 -0.42 9.61 19.65
C ALA A 25 -0.28 8.26 18.95
N ALA A 26 -1.42 7.61 18.75
CA ALA A 26 -1.56 6.70 17.63
C ALA A 26 -1.14 7.52 16.40
N GLY A 27 0.14 7.43 16.04
CA GLY A 27 0.56 7.70 14.69
C GLY A 27 -0.35 6.83 13.86
N ALA A 28 -1.11 7.46 12.97
CA ALA A 28 -1.78 6.74 11.90
C ALA A 28 -0.79 5.69 11.41
N ASP A 29 -1.16 4.40 11.44
CA ASP A 29 -0.45 3.39 10.67
C ASP A 29 -0.34 4.00 9.28
N SER A 30 0.84 4.52 8.95
CA SER A 30 1.10 5.15 7.67
C SER A 30 1.19 3.99 6.70
N GLN A 31 0.04 3.50 6.25
CA GLN A 31 -0.06 2.44 5.27
C GLN A 31 0.69 2.94 4.04
N VAL A 32 1.89 2.39 3.83
CA VAL A 32 2.74 2.73 2.69
C VAL A 32 1.98 2.30 1.44
N VAL A 33 1.64 3.26 0.58
CA VAL A 33 0.93 3.01 -0.67
C VAL A 33 1.87 2.21 -1.58
N GLN A 34 1.45 1.03 -2.02
CA GLN A 34 2.19 0.25 -3.01
C GLN A 34 1.72 0.68 -4.40
N ILE A 35 2.64 0.95 -5.31
CA ILE A 35 2.38 1.23 -6.71
C ILE A 35 3.19 0.23 -7.53
N ASP A 36 2.49 -0.58 -8.32
CA ASP A 36 3.09 -1.54 -9.23
C ASP A 36 3.12 -1.00 -10.66
N MET A 37 4.31 -1.03 -11.27
CA MET A 37 4.52 -0.68 -12.67
C MET A 37 5.04 -1.88 -13.44
N VAL A 38 4.49 -2.14 -14.62
CA VAL A 38 5.03 -3.16 -15.55
C VAL A 38 5.41 -2.50 -16.86
N GLN A 39 6.64 -2.73 -17.33
CA GLN A 39 7.17 -2.15 -18.57
C GLN A 39 7.93 -3.21 -19.40
N TYR A 40 7.98 -3.07 -20.73
CA TYR A 40 8.55 -4.12 -21.62
C TYR A 40 9.93 -3.80 -22.22
N LYS A 41 10.47 -2.60 -22.01
CA LYS A 41 11.76 -2.20 -22.58
C LYS A 41 12.90 -2.81 -21.78
N MET A 42 13.29 -4.02 -22.18
CA MET A 42 14.46 -4.72 -21.62
C MET A 42 15.75 -3.92 -21.77
N GLU A 43 15.84 -3.07 -22.79
CA GLU A 43 16.98 -2.17 -23.03
C GLU A 43 17.15 -1.09 -21.94
N ALA A 44 16.14 -0.88 -21.10
CA ALA A 44 16.09 0.19 -20.10
C ALA A 44 15.91 -0.32 -18.66
N VAL A 45 16.02 -1.63 -18.42
CA VAL A 45 15.81 -2.23 -17.08
C VAL A 45 16.66 -1.52 -16.02
N ASP A 46 17.98 -1.41 -16.25
CA ASP A 46 18.90 -0.75 -15.32
C ASP A 46 18.50 0.70 -14.99
N ILE A 47 17.92 1.43 -15.96
CA ILE A 47 17.45 2.80 -15.76
C ILE A 47 16.19 2.82 -14.89
N PHE A 48 15.27 1.87 -15.11
CA PHE A 48 14.06 1.75 -14.31
C PHE A 48 14.36 1.31 -12.87
N GLU A 49 15.32 0.40 -12.67
CA GLU A 49 15.80 0.02 -11.34
C GLU A 49 16.39 1.23 -10.60
N GLU A 50 17.26 2.02 -11.26
CA GLU A 50 17.81 3.24 -10.65
C GLU A 50 16.72 4.27 -10.33
N LEU A 51 15.70 4.38 -11.19
CA LEU A 51 14.56 5.27 -10.96
C LEU A 51 13.69 4.80 -9.79
N GLU A 52 13.42 3.50 -9.69
CA GLU A 52 12.72 2.90 -8.55
C GLU A 52 13.45 3.18 -7.25
N GLU A 53 14.77 2.92 -7.21
CA GLU A 53 15.60 3.15 -6.02
C GLU A 53 15.57 4.63 -5.61
N LYS A 54 15.76 5.56 -6.55
CA LYS A 54 15.70 7.00 -6.27
C LYS A 54 14.33 7.45 -5.78
N PHE A 55 13.26 6.93 -6.38
CA PHE A 55 11.90 7.26 -5.98
C PHE A 55 11.65 6.78 -4.55
N ASN A 56 11.95 5.51 -4.27
CA ASN A 56 11.75 4.89 -2.96
C ASN A 56 12.63 5.51 -1.87
N ALA A 57 13.84 5.98 -2.21
CA ALA A 57 14.72 6.68 -1.28
C ALA A 57 14.21 8.09 -0.91
N THR A 58 13.30 8.66 -1.70
CA THR A 58 12.78 10.02 -1.50
C THR A 58 11.33 10.07 -1.01
N HIS A 59 10.64 8.92 -0.96
CA HIS A 59 9.23 8.81 -0.56
C HIS A 59 9.03 7.72 0.49
N ASP A 60 8.88 8.10 1.75
CA ASP A 60 8.66 7.14 2.84
C ASP A 60 7.23 6.58 2.87
N ASN A 61 6.28 7.27 2.24
CA ASN A 61 4.86 6.95 2.26
C ASN A 61 4.37 6.18 1.03
N ILE A 62 5.22 6.00 0.01
CA ILE A 62 4.91 5.30 -1.24
C ILE A 62 6.04 4.33 -1.53
N ARG A 63 5.70 3.12 -1.96
CA ARG A 63 6.63 2.14 -2.48
C ARG A 63 6.29 1.88 -3.94
N LEU A 64 7.22 2.23 -4.82
CA LEU A 64 7.17 1.89 -6.23
C LEU A 64 7.89 0.56 -6.46
N ASN A 65 7.30 -0.31 -7.26
CA ASN A 65 7.87 -1.58 -7.72
C ASN A 65 7.75 -1.62 -9.26
N ILE A 66 8.87 -1.75 -9.96
CA ILE A 66 8.92 -1.72 -11.43
C ILE A 66 9.37 -3.09 -11.97
N ASP A 67 8.42 -3.83 -12.54
CA ASP A 67 8.68 -5.11 -13.19
C ASP A 67 8.97 -4.93 -14.67
N SER A 68 10.08 -5.53 -15.11
CA SER A 68 10.57 -5.49 -16.49
C SER A 68 10.69 -6.89 -17.11
N PRO A 69 9.59 -7.63 -17.31
CA PRO A 69 9.67 -9.01 -17.77
C PRO A 69 9.88 -9.11 -19.29
N ASN A 70 10.64 -10.13 -19.72
CA ASN A 70 10.92 -10.40 -21.14
C ASN A 70 9.65 -10.58 -22.00
N ASP A 71 8.59 -11.19 -21.45
CA ASP A 71 7.31 -11.43 -22.13
C ASP A 71 6.17 -10.56 -21.56
N ALA A 72 6.45 -9.27 -21.33
CA ALA A 72 5.54 -8.34 -20.67
C ALA A 72 4.12 -8.32 -21.22
N MET A 73 3.92 -8.40 -22.55
CA MET A 73 2.57 -8.39 -23.14
C MET A 73 1.73 -9.60 -22.73
N THR A 74 2.33 -10.79 -22.71
CA THR A 74 1.66 -12.03 -22.29
C THR A 74 1.33 -11.98 -20.80
N ILE A 75 2.26 -11.47 -19.99
CA ILE A 75 2.07 -11.30 -18.56
C ILE A 75 0.96 -10.29 -18.26
N LEU A 76 0.98 -9.12 -18.91
CA LEU A 76 -0.04 -8.09 -18.77
C LEU A 76 -1.44 -8.65 -19.09
N LYS A 77 -1.62 -9.31 -20.24
CA LYS A 77 -2.90 -9.93 -20.61
C LYS A 77 -3.36 -10.96 -19.58
N THR A 78 -2.44 -11.76 -19.06
CA THR A 78 -2.75 -12.77 -18.03
C THR A 78 -3.17 -12.10 -16.71
N ARG A 79 -2.45 -11.06 -16.29
CA ARG A 79 -2.73 -10.25 -15.10
C ARG A 79 -4.11 -9.59 -15.19
N PHE A 80 -4.44 -9.02 -16.35
CA PHE A 80 -5.76 -8.45 -16.61
C PHE A 80 -6.90 -9.47 -16.52
N ILE A 81 -6.74 -10.66 -17.13
CA ILE A 81 -7.73 -11.74 -17.04
C ILE A 81 -7.94 -12.21 -15.60
N ARG A 82 -6.89 -12.10 -14.77
CA ARG A 82 -6.93 -12.47 -13.35
C ARG A 82 -7.44 -11.36 -12.43
N GLU A 83 -7.86 -10.22 -12.99
CA GLU A 83 -8.27 -9.03 -12.24
C GLU A 83 -7.15 -8.49 -11.32
N ASP A 84 -5.89 -8.65 -11.75
CA ASP A 84 -4.66 -8.27 -11.04
C ASP A 84 -3.81 -7.34 -11.93
N ALA A 85 -4.41 -6.25 -12.39
CA ALA A 85 -3.74 -5.27 -13.25
C ALA A 85 -2.73 -4.42 -12.46
N PRO A 86 -1.57 -4.07 -13.03
CA PRO A 86 -0.67 -3.09 -12.41
C PRO A 86 -1.28 -1.69 -12.46
N ASP A 87 -0.81 -0.79 -11.59
CA ASP A 87 -1.25 0.61 -11.55
C ASP A 87 -0.73 1.41 -12.76
N ILE A 88 0.50 1.10 -13.19
CA ILE A 88 1.17 1.79 -14.29
C ILE A 88 1.65 0.78 -15.33
N ILE A 89 1.39 1.07 -16.60
CA ILE A 89 1.84 0.25 -17.73
C ILE A 89 2.77 1.05 -18.62
N GLY A 90 4.05 0.68 -18.61
CA GLY A 90 5.06 1.19 -19.52
C GLY A 90 5.01 0.47 -20.87
N ILE A 91 4.09 0.87 -21.74
CA ILE A 91 4.01 0.38 -23.12
C ILE A 91 4.28 1.50 -24.14
N GLY A 92 4.87 1.17 -25.29
CA GLY A 92 4.93 2.05 -26.44
C GLY A 92 3.60 2.11 -27.19
N GLY A 93 3.48 3.13 -28.06
CA GLY A 93 2.30 3.39 -28.89
C GLY A 93 2.15 2.47 -30.11
N GLU A 94 2.44 1.19 -29.94
CA GLU A 94 2.30 0.16 -30.97
C GLU A 94 0.95 -0.56 -30.85
N ILE A 95 0.66 -1.54 -31.71
CA ILE A 95 -0.69 -2.13 -31.93
C ILE A 95 -1.42 -2.51 -30.62
N ASN A 96 -0.70 -2.90 -29.58
CA ASN A 96 -1.30 -3.28 -28.30
C ASN A 96 -1.94 -2.09 -27.56
N TYR A 97 -1.51 -0.85 -27.81
CA TYR A 97 -2.11 0.34 -27.21
C TYR A 97 -3.58 0.50 -27.61
N SER A 98 -3.89 0.36 -28.91
CA SER A 98 -5.29 0.45 -29.36
C SER A 98 -6.14 -0.68 -28.80
N SER A 99 -5.61 -1.89 -28.66
CA SER A 99 -6.33 -3.01 -28.05
C SER A 99 -6.72 -2.74 -26.59
N PHE A 100 -5.86 -2.08 -25.81
CA PHE A 100 -6.19 -1.72 -24.43
C PHE A 100 -7.19 -0.57 -24.33
N LEU A 101 -7.08 0.42 -25.22
CA LEU A 101 -8.06 1.50 -25.32
C LEU A 101 -9.44 0.99 -25.71
N ASP A 102 -9.53 0.16 -26.75
CA ASP A 102 -10.80 -0.41 -27.23
C ASP A 102 -11.48 -1.30 -26.18
N SER A 103 -10.72 -1.78 -25.20
CA SER A 103 -11.19 -2.64 -24.10
C SER A 103 -11.52 -1.85 -22.83
N ASP A 104 -11.49 -0.51 -22.87
CA ASP A 104 -11.71 0.39 -21.71
C ASP A 104 -10.78 0.07 -20.51
N MET A 105 -9.57 -0.42 -20.78
CA MET A 105 -8.63 -0.90 -19.75
C MET A 105 -7.69 0.18 -19.22
N LEU A 106 -7.67 1.36 -19.85
CA LEU A 106 -6.78 2.47 -19.52
C LEU A 106 -7.60 3.65 -18.99
N MET A 107 -7.08 4.30 -17.95
CA MET A 107 -7.66 5.53 -17.42
C MET A 107 -7.53 6.67 -18.45
N ASN A 108 -8.60 7.44 -18.66
CA ASN A 108 -8.48 8.72 -19.38
C ASN A 108 -7.78 9.74 -18.47
N LEU A 109 -6.73 10.38 -18.99
CA LEU A 109 -5.92 11.35 -18.27
C LEU A 109 -6.21 12.81 -18.67
N ASP A 110 -7.20 13.08 -19.54
CA ASP A 110 -7.51 14.42 -20.05
C ASP A 110 -7.82 15.47 -18.95
N ASP A 111 -8.29 15.03 -17.79
CA ASP A 111 -8.74 15.88 -16.68
C ASP A 111 -7.68 16.13 -15.58
N TYR A 112 -6.45 15.64 -15.75
CA TYR A 112 -5.34 15.75 -14.77
C TYR A 112 -4.23 16.70 -15.26
#